data_AF-R6DNC4-F1
#
_entry.id   AF-R6DNC4-F1
#
_cell.length_a   1.000
_cell.length_b   1.000
_cell.length_c   1.000
_cell.angle_alpha   90.00
_cell.angle_beta   90.00
_cell.angle_gamma   90.00
#
_symmetry.space_group_name_H-M   'P 1'
#
loop_
_entity.id
_entity.type
_entity.pdbx_description
1 polymer ?
#
loop_
_entity_poly.entity_id
_entity_poly.type
_entity_poly.pdbx_seq_one_letter_code
_entity_poly.pdbx_strand_id
1 'polypeptide(L)'
;MKDILIQYYQITGFVAGSPREVLREAYKADLISDDAWMKMLKVRNELPHDYDCEIVKEHCNTIVNKYIDLFFDFEKVVQHLILDF
;
A
#
# COMPACT_ATOMS: atom_id res chain seq x y z
N MET A 1 -6.99 -0.93 -4.36
CA MET A 1 -6.52 0.47 -4.25
C MET A 1 -6.58 1.22 -5.57
N LYS A 2 -5.87 0.82 -6.63
CA LYS A 2 -5.89 1.53 -7.93
C LYS A 2 -7.31 1.76 -8.47
N ASP A 3 -8.15 0.74 -8.48
CA ASP A 3 -9.51 0.88 -9.01
C ASP A 3 -10.37 1.83 -8.19
N ILE A 4 -10.15 1.90 -6.87
CA ILE A 4 -10.82 2.88 -6.00
C ILE A 4 -10.42 4.30 -6.42
N LEU A 5 -9.13 4.57 -6.65
CA LEU A 5 -8.68 5.90 -7.11
C LEU A 5 -9.29 6.30 -8.46
N ILE A 6 -9.44 5.35 -9.38
CA ILE A 6 -10.03 5.61 -10.70
C ILE A 6 -11.55 5.78 -10.59
N GLN A 7 -12.24 4.81 -9.99
CA GLN A 7 -13.69 4.71 -10.04
C GLN A 7 -14.37 5.62 -9.02
N TYR A 8 -13.80 5.75 -7.82
CA TYR A 8 -14.36 6.56 -6.75
C TYR A 8 -13.86 8.01 -6.82
N TYR A 9 -12.54 8.19 -6.85
CA TYR A 9 -11.93 9.53 -6.80
C TYR A 9 -11.75 10.17 -8.19
N GLN A 10 -12.09 9.47 -9.28
CA GLN A 10 -11.98 9.97 -10.66
C GLN A 10 -10.55 10.43 -11.03
N ILE A 11 -9.54 9.89 -10.34
CA ILE A 11 -8.13 10.20 -10.61
C ILE A 11 -7.69 9.33 -11.80
N THR A 12 -7.56 9.94 -12.96
CA THR A 12 -7.21 9.26 -14.23
C THR A 12 -5.84 9.66 -14.78
N GLY A 13 -5.16 10.62 -14.14
CA GLY A 13 -3.92 11.25 -14.62
C GLY A 13 -2.60 10.51 -14.34
N PHE A 14 -2.60 9.29 -13.81
CA PHE A 14 -1.36 8.54 -13.59
C PHE A 14 -1.02 7.66 -14.81
N VAL A 15 -0.02 8.09 -15.57
CA VAL A 15 0.29 7.65 -16.94
C VAL A 15 0.82 6.21 -17.04
N ALA A 16 1.47 5.67 -16.00
CA ALA A 16 2.07 4.32 -16.04
C ALA A 16 1.40 3.31 -15.08
N GLY A 17 0.56 3.76 -14.14
CA GLY A 17 -0.09 2.88 -13.17
C GLY A 17 0.90 2.07 -12.31
N SER A 18 2.12 2.58 -12.13
CA SER A 18 3.16 1.88 -11.36
C SER A 18 2.78 1.82 -9.88
N PRO A 19 3.21 0.79 -9.12
CA PRO A 19 2.89 0.69 -7.69
C PRO A 19 3.26 1.95 -6.90
N ARG A 20 4.37 2.61 -7.25
CA ARG A 20 4.83 3.85 -6.60
C ARG A 20 3.88 5.02 -6.87
N GLU A 21 3.40 5.17 -8.10
CA GLU A 21 2.43 6.22 -8.43
C GLU A 21 1.10 5.98 -7.75
N VAL A 22 0.61 4.73 -7.75
CA VAL A 22 -0.65 4.36 -7.07
C VAL A 22 -0.59 4.71 -5.59
N LEU A 23 0.52 4.38 -4.90
CA LEU A 23 0.69 4.74 -3.48
C LEU A 23 0.76 6.25 -3.27
N ARG A 24 1.41 6.99 -4.17
CA ARG A 24 1.49 8.46 -4.05
C ARG A 24 0.13 9.13 -4.21
N GLU A 25 -0.65 8.71 -5.20
CA GLU A 25 -1.99 9.26 -5.42
C GLU A 25 -2.96 8.81 -4.32
N ALA A 26 -2.83 7.58 -3.79
CA ALA A 26 -3.59 7.15 -2.62
C ALA A 26 -3.29 8.00 -1.37
N TYR A 27 -2.03 8.36 -1.15
CA TYR A 27 -1.66 9.23 -0.04
C TYR A 27 -2.23 10.65 -0.21
N LYS A 28 -2.17 11.22 -1.42
CA LYS A 28 -2.77 12.54 -1.70
C LYS A 28 -4.30 12.56 -1.57
N ALA A 29 -4.95 11.43 -1.81
CA ALA A 29 -6.40 11.27 -1.69
C ALA A 29 -6.86 10.91 -0.27
N ASP A 30 -5.94 10.96 0.72
CA ASP A 30 -6.16 10.53 2.12
C ASP A 30 -6.71 9.09 2.25
N LEU A 31 -6.52 8.26 1.22
CA LEU A 31 -6.92 6.86 1.21
C LEU A 31 -5.97 6.00 2.05
N ILE A 32 -4.73 6.45 2.20
CA ILE A 32 -3.70 5.89 3.09
C ILE A 32 -2.93 7.05 3.74
N SER A 33 -2.39 6.84 4.94
CA SER A 33 -1.77 7.92 5.74
C SER A 33 -0.34 7.64 6.20
N ASP A 34 0.21 6.44 5.99
CA ASP A 34 1.52 6.04 6.53
C ASP A 34 2.60 5.94 5.42
N ASP A 35 3.81 6.44 5.70
CA ASP A 35 4.97 6.31 4.81
C ASP A 35 5.47 4.86 4.66
N ALA A 36 5.03 3.98 5.57
CA ALA A 36 5.36 2.56 5.61
C ALA A 36 4.91 1.81 4.35
N TRP A 37 3.92 2.29 3.62
CA TRP A 37 3.53 1.73 2.31
C TRP A 37 4.67 1.82 1.29
N MET A 38 5.43 2.92 1.29
CA MET A 38 6.59 3.08 0.39
C MET A 38 7.76 2.20 0.83
N LYS A 39 7.95 2.02 2.14
CA LYS A 39 8.94 1.09 2.70
C LYS A 39 8.59 -0.37 2.36
N MET A 40 7.32 -0.75 2.46
CA MET A 40 6.80 -2.05 2.04
C MET A 40 7.09 -2.33 0.57
N LEU A 41 6.84 -1.35 -0.32
CA LEU A 41 7.13 -1.52 -1.74
C LEU A 41 8.63 -1.75 -2.02
N LYS A 42 9.51 -1.07 -1.28
CA LYS A 42 10.96 -1.26 -1.37
C LYS A 42 11.34 -2.69 -0.94
N VAL A 43 10.90 -3.11 0.25
CA VAL A 43 11.15 -4.45 0.79
C VAL A 43 10.63 -5.53 -0.18
N ARG A 44 9.44 -5.37 -0.76
CA ARG A 44 8.89 -6.30 -1.77
C ARG A 44 9.78 -6.42 -3.00
N ASN A 45 10.43 -5.35 -3.43
CA ASN A 45 11.29 -5.38 -4.60
C ASN A 45 12.67 -5.99 -4.31
N GLU A 46 13.12 -5.94 -3.06
CA GLU A 46 14.41 -6.49 -2.61
C GLU A 46 14.29 -7.98 -2.24
N LEU A 47 13.17 -8.38 -1.62
CA LEU A 47 12.87 -9.75 -1.18
C LEU A 47 13.19 -10.88 -2.19
N PRO A 48 12.85 -10.76 -3.50
CA PRO A 48 13.14 -11.82 -4.48
C PRO A 48 14.64 -11.99 -4.77
N HIS A 49 15.45 -10.99 -4.45
CA HIS A 49 16.88 -10.98 -4.69
C HIS A 49 17.70 -11.29 -3.44
N ASP A 50 17.04 -11.34 -2.28
CA ASP A 50 17.68 -11.52 -0.98
C ASP A 50 17.56 -12.98 -0.52
N TYR A 51 18.50 -13.80 -0.99
CA TYR A 51 18.59 -15.22 -0.65
C TYR A 51 19.30 -15.47 0.69
N ASP A 52 19.69 -14.42 1.42
CA ASP A 52 20.33 -14.52 2.73
C ASP A 52 19.27 -14.73 3.82
N CYS A 53 19.22 -15.93 4.39
CA CYS A 53 18.17 -16.38 5.31
C CYS A 53 17.97 -15.50 6.56
N GLU A 54 18.97 -14.68 6.92
CA GLU A 54 18.90 -13.79 8.09
C GLU A 54 17.99 -12.58 7.86
N ILE A 55 17.94 -12.04 6.63
CA ILE A 55 17.12 -10.87 6.28
C ILE A 55 15.63 -11.24 6.20
N VAL A 56 15.33 -12.49 5.81
CA VAL A 56 13.97 -13.02 5.71
C VAL A 56 13.22 -12.96 7.05
N LYS A 57 13.88 -13.25 8.17
CA LYS A 57 13.24 -13.21 9.50
C LYS A 57 12.84 -11.80 9.92
N GLU A 58 13.70 -10.82 9.68
CA GLU A 58 13.44 -9.41 10.00
C GLU A 58 12.28 -8.87 9.13
N HIS A 59 12.28 -9.20 7.84
CA HIS A 59 11.18 -8.86 6.95
C HIS A 59 9.88 -9.56 7.31
N CYS A 60 9.90 -10.85 7.67
CA CYS A 60 8.71 -11.56 8.14
C CYS A 60 8.10 -10.91 9.38
N ASN A 61 8.93 -10.53 10.36
CA ASN A 61 8.45 -9.81 11.54
C ASN A 61 7.83 -8.47 11.18
N THR A 62 8.41 -7.73 10.24
CA THR A 62 7.87 -6.45 9.78
C THR A 62 6.57 -6.62 9.00
N ILE A 63 6.47 -7.67 8.18
CA ILE A 63 5.26 -7.99 7.43
C ILE A 63 4.11 -8.27 8.41
N VAL A 64 4.33 -9.18 9.36
CA VAL A 64 3.29 -9.63 10.29
C VAL A 64 2.89 -8.54 11.26
N ASN A 65 3.85 -7.83 11.86
CA ASN A 65 3.58 -6.90 12.96
C ASN A 65 3.35 -5.44 12.52
N LYS A 66 3.46 -5.13 11.22
CA LYS A 66 3.29 -3.75 10.73
C LYS A 66 2.50 -3.69 9.44
N TYR A 67 2.86 -4.48 8.45
CA TYR A 67 2.21 -4.36 7.14
C TYR A 67 0.77 -4.90 7.15
N ILE A 68 0.48 -5.96 7.90
CA ILE A 68 -0.88 -6.47 8.08
C ILE A 68 -1.79 -5.40 8.69
N ASP A 69 -1.34 -4.70 9.74
CA ASP A 69 -2.12 -3.64 10.39
C ASP A 69 -2.47 -2.50 9.43
N LEU A 70 -1.53 -2.11 8.56
CA LEU A 70 -1.79 -1.12 7.51
C LEU A 70 -2.90 -1.55 6.55
N PHE A 71 -2.98 -2.84 6.22
CA PHE A 71 -4.07 -3.36 5.39
C PHE A 71 -5.42 -3.33 6.11
N PHE A 72 -5.46 -3.61 7.42
CA PHE A 72 -6.68 -3.48 8.21
C PHE A 72 -7.14 -2.03 8.33
N ASP A 73 -6.24 -1.08 8.51
CA ASP A 73 -6.59 0.34 8.55
C ASP A 73 -7.08 0.84 7.18
N PHE A 74 -6.43 0.40 6.10
CA PHE A 74 -6.92 0.65 4.74
C PHE A 74 -8.32 0.06 4.52
N GLU A 75 -8.58 -1.17 4.98
CA GLU A 75 -9.90 -1.80 4.89
C GLU A 75 -10.96 -0.96 5.60
N LYS A 76 -10.69 -0.48 6.82
CA LYS A 76 -11.63 0.39 7.56
C LYS A 76 -11.96 1.65 6.77
N VAL A 77 -10.96 2.32 6.19
CA VAL A 77 -11.18 3.52 5.36
C VAL A 77 -12.09 3.18 4.17
N VAL A 78 -11.80 2.10 3.47
CA VAL A 78 -12.61 1.66 2.31
C VAL A 78 -14.04 1.30 2.71
N GLN A 79 -14.22 0.62 3.85
CA GLN A 79 -15.55 0.28 4.35
C GLN A 79 -16.38 1.54 4.68
N HIS A 80 -15.78 2.56 5.31
CA HIS A 80 -16.47 3.84 5.54
C HIS A 80 -16.89 4.49 4.23
N LEU A 81 -16.00 4.50 3.22
CA LEU A 81 -16.31 5.06 1.89
C LEU A 81 -17.48 4.34 1.20
N ILE A 82 -17.70 3.05 1.48
CA ILE A 82 -18.83 2.27 0.92
C ILE A 82 -20.12 2.50 1.71
N LEU A 83 -20.03 2.69 3.03
CA LEU A 83 -21.19 2.90 3.92
C LEU A 83 -21.78 4.32 3.84
N ASP A 84 -21.01 5.29 3.34
CA ASP A 84 -21.46 6.67 3.13
C ASP A 84 -22.31 6.85 1.82
N PHE A 85 -22.71 5.74 1.17
CA PHE A 85 -23.65 5.69 0.03
C PHE A 85 -24.98 5.05 0.43
#